data_AF-A0A8W8JPZ0-F1
#
_entry.id   AF-A0A8W8JPZ0-F1
#
_cell.length_a   1.000
_cell.length_b   1.000
_cell.length_c   1.000
_cell.angle_alpha   90.00
_cell.angle_beta   90.00
_cell.angle_gamma   90.00
#
_symmetry.space_group_name_H-M   'P 1'
#
loop_
_entity.id
_entity.type
_entity.pdbx_description
1 polymer ?
#
loop_
_entity_poly.entity_id
_entity_poly.type
_entity_poly.pdbx_seq_one_letter_code
_entity_poly.pdbx_strand_id
1 'polypeptide(L)'
;MTSADELLMQALSEYEYADIAWRDVKNAISYFKDLRPSQDSFILNDGSKKNLLNLDGTIPATYKGTIYNIPICVWIMKTHPYDPPMVFVKPTSTMQIKEGRNVDTSGKVYLPYLHDWRYPQSDLFGLLQILALVFGEDPPVFSKQSHMAQSLTPNPGTFPHRRSLYSGASPQYTNSELKAPVSMQGYNLDIFRQTMKKFALDEFVNILVEHGVGCVEAFCSMTESDFEQMGLDIEQRRKCILAAQQIKDHFFNVLESGLM
;
A
#
# COMPACT_ATOMS: atom_id res chain seq x y z
N MET A 1 12.81 -19.26 18.20
CA MET A 1 11.48 -18.96 17.62
C MET A 1 11.02 -17.65 18.21
N THR A 2 10.47 -16.73 17.42
CA THR A 2 9.89 -15.49 17.97
C THR A 2 8.48 -15.77 18.48
N SER A 3 7.97 -14.95 19.41
CA SER A 3 6.58 -15.07 19.89
C SER A 3 5.54 -14.97 18.75
N ALA A 4 5.87 -14.23 17.69
CA ALA A 4 5.03 -14.16 16.49
C ALA A 4 5.03 -15.47 15.67
N ASP A 5 6.16 -16.20 15.64
CA ASP A 5 6.22 -17.51 14.98
C ASP A 5 5.39 -18.54 15.73
N GLU A 6 5.40 -18.50 17.07
CA GLU A 6 4.60 -19.38 17.93
C GLU A 6 3.10 -19.14 17.72
N LEU A 7 2.67 -17.87 17.73
CA LEU A 7 1.28 -17.50 17.43
C LEU A 7 0.87 -17.97 16.03
N LEU A 8 1.72 -17.75 15.03
CA LEU A 8 1.43 -18.12 13.66
C LEU A 8 1.27 -19.65 13.52
N MET A 9 2.18 -20.43 14.11
CA MET A 9 2.08 -21.90 14.11
C MET A 9 0.82 -22.38 14.84
N GLN A 10 0.49 -21.78 15.98
CA GLN A 10 -0.72 -22.12 16.73
C GLN A 10 -1.99 -21.80 15.93
N ALA A 11 -2.09 -20.60 15.36
CA ALA A 11 -3.25 -20.16 14.59
C ALA A 11 -3.46 -21.01 13.32
N LEU A 12 -2.37 -21.44 12.68
CA LEU A 12 -2.40 -22.27 11.48
C LEU A 12 -2.61 -23.77 11.75
N SER A 13 -2.58 -24.24 12.99
CA SER A 13 -2.73 -25.67 13.32
C SER A 13 -4.04 -26.30 12.83
N GLU A 14 -5.08 -25.48 12.64
CA GLU A 14 -6.40 -25.89 12.14
C GLU A 14 -6.58 -25.60 10.63
N TYR A 15 -5.54 -25.17 9.92
CA TYR A 15 -5.61 -24.89 8.48
C TYR A 15 -5.30 -26.17 7.70
N GLU A 16 -5.99 -26.37 6.59
CA GLU A 16 -5.85 -27.57 5.76
C GLU A 16 -4.45 -27.65 5.12
N TYR A 17 -3.89 -26.50 4.74
CA TYR A 17 -2.59 -26.37 4.10
C TYR A 17 -1.61 -25.51 4.92
N ALA A 18 -1.52 -25.80 6.23
CA ALA A 18 -0.80 -25.00 7.22
C ALA A 18 0.65 -24.64 6.80
N ASP A 19 1.41 -25.60 6.27
CA ASP A 19 2.80 -25.36 5.85
C ASP A 19 2.93 -24.34 4.72
N ILE A 20 1.98 -24.35 3.78
CA ILE A 20 1.98 -23.43 2.64
C ILE A 20 1.52 -22.04 3.10
N ALA A 21 0.45 -21.98 3.91
CA ALA A 21 -0.02 -20.74 4.52
C ALA A 21 1.06 -20.08 5.39
N TRP A 22 1.80 -20.87 6.18
CA TRP A 22 2.90 -20.35 7.00
C TRP A 22 3.97 -19.68 6.15
N ARG A 23 4.41 -20.34 5.05
CA ARG A 23 5.44 -19.79 4.17
C ARG A 23 4.98 -18.52 3.48
N ASP A 24 3.75 -18.51 2.97
CA ASP A 24 3.17 -17.36 2.27
C ASP A 24 3.02 -16.15 3.22
N VAL A 25 2.46 -16.37 4.41
CA VAL A 25 2.35 -15.33 5.45
C VAL A 25 3.73 -14.83 5.88
N LYS A 26 4.68 -15.73 6.15
CA LYS A 26 6.06 -15.35 6.53
C LYS A 26 6.74 -14.55 5.44
N ASN A 27 6.56 -14.91 4.18
CA ASN A 27 7.07 -14.17 3.04
C ASN A 27 6.49 -12.75 3.03
N ALA A 28 5.16 -12.62 3.07
CA ALA A 28 4.47 -11.32 3.06
C ALA A 28 4.93 -10.39 4.20
N ILE A 29 4.91 -10.85 5.46
CA ILE A 29 5.31 -10.02 6.62
C ILE A 29 6.82 -9.80 6.70
N SER A 30 7.63 -10.54 5.93
CA SER A 30 9.05 -10.25 5.80
C SER A 30 9.31 -8.98 5.00
N TYR A 31 8.38 -8.57 4.13
CA TYR A 31 8.46 -7.33 3.36
C TYR A 31 7.58 -6.22 3.95
N PHE A 32 6.37 -6.55 4.39
CA PHE A 32 5.42 -5.59 4.99
C PHE A 32 5.54 -5.61 6.52
N LYS A 33 6.57 -4.93 7.02
CA LYS A 33 6.99 -4.96 8.42
C LYS A 33 6.04 -4.30 9.41
N ASP A 34 4.95 -3.68 8.97
CA ASP A 34 3.93 -3.14 9.88
C ASP A 34 2.71 -4.04 10.01
N LEU A 35 2.60 -5.08 9.17
CA LEU A 35 1.59 -6.11 9.32
C LEU A 35 2.01 -7.11 10.40
N ARG A 36 1.09 -7.43 11.30
CA ARG A 36 1.31 -8.37 12.41
C ARG A 36 0.31 -9.50 12.32
N PRO A 37 0.75 -10.76 12.48
CA PRO A 37 -0.19 -11.87 12.62
C PRO A 37 -0.95 -11.74 13.95
N SER A 38 -2.26 -11.85 13.88
CA SER A 38 -3.19 -11.95 15.00
C SER A 38 -4.18 -13.08 14.73
N GLN A 39 -4.88 -13.54 15.76
CA GLN A 39 -5.97 -14.48 15.62
C GLN A 39 -7.22 -13.89 16.22
N ASP A 40 -8.27 -13.76 15.39
CA ASP A 40 -9.52 -13.16 15.78
C ASP A 40 -10.68 -13.98 15.25
N SER A 41 -11.87 -13.69 15.76
CA SER A 41 -13.08 -14.39 15.39
C SER A 41 -13.84 -13.64 14.31
N PHE A 42 -14.05 -14.31 13.17
CA PHE A 42 -14.70 -13.77 12.00
C PHE A 42 -16.08 -14.41 11.80
N ILE A 43 -17.08 -13.61 11.44
CA ILE A 43 -18.43 -14.10 11.12
C ILE A 43 -18.53 -14.19 9.59
N LEU A 44 -18.65 -15.42 9.08
CA LEU A 44 -18.83 -15.69 7.66
C LEU A 44 -20.25 -15.30 7.21
N ASN A 45 -20.45 -15.24 5.89
CA ASN A 45 -21.74 -14.88 5.30
C ASN A 45 -22.88 -15.84 5.67
N ASP A 46 -22.56 -17.09 6.03
CA ASP A 46 -23.53 -18.09 6.53
C ASP A 46 -23.88 -17.90 8.01
N GLY A 47 -23.34 -16.87 8.67
CA GLY A 47 -23.50 -16.58 10.09
C GLY A 47 -22.60 -17.40 11.00
N SER A 48 -21.81 -18.34 10.47
CA SER A 48 -20.89 -19.13 11.27
C SER A 48 -19.71 -18.29 11.73
N LYS A 49 -19.31 -18.49 12.99
CA LYS A 49 -18.17 -17.81 13.60
C LYS A 49 -16.95 -18.73 13.55
N LYS A 50 -15.86 -18.27 12.92
CA LYS A 50 -14.60 -19.02 12.80
C LYS A 50 -13.44 -18.20 13.36
N ASN A 51 -12.53 -18.87 14.06
CA ASN A 51 -11.26 -18.26 14.44
C ASN A 51 -10.29 -18.34 13.27
N LEU A 52 -9.89 -17.19 12.76
CA LEU A 52 -9.02 -17.07 11.60
C LEU A 52 -7.78 -16.28 11.98
N LEU A 53 -6.66 -16.67 11.37
CA LEU A 53 -5.47 -15.83 11.30
C LEU A 53 -5.81 -14.58 10.47
N ASN A 54 -5.36 -13.43 10.95
CA ASN A 54 -5.37 -12.20 10.17
C ASN A 54 -4.02 -11.49 10.26
N LEU A 55 -3.73 -10.69 9.25
CA LEU A 55 -2.62 -9.74 9.26
C LEU A 55 -3.20 -8.34 9.44
N ASP A 56 -2.99 -7.75 10.61
CA ASP A 56 -3.47 -6.41 10.95
C ASP A 56 -2.30 -5.43 11.00
N GLY A 57 -2.49 -4.23 10.47
CA GLY A 57 -1.47 -3.19 10.47
C GLY A 57 -1.66 -2.23 9.31
N THR A 58 -0.56 -1.70 8.79
CA THR A 58 -0.58 -0.74 7.68
C THR A 58 0.27 -1.21 6.50
N ILE A 59 -0.14 -0.82 5.30
CA ILE A 59 0.70 -0.89 4.10
C ILE A 59 1.03 0.51 3.61
N PRO A 60 2.25 0.75 3.12
CA PRO A 60 2.59 2.03 2.54
C PRO A 60 2.01 2.16 1.13
N ALA A 61 1.37 3.28 0.84
CA ALA A 61 0.86 3.63 -0.49
C ALA A 61 1.31 5.05 -0.86
N THR A 62 1.87 5.24 -2.07
CA THR A 62 2.35 6.54 -2.52
C THR A 62 1.24 7.27 -3.28
N TYR A 63 0.68 8.33 -2.70
CA TYR A 63 -0.32 9.16 -3.34
C TYR A 63 0.24 10.57 -3.54
N LYS A 64 0.30 11.01 -4.81
CA LYS A 64 0.81 12.35 -5.20
C LYS A 64 2.19 12.66 -4.59
N GLY A 65 3.10 11.69 -4.64
CA GLY A 65 4.48 11.81 -4.13
C GLY A 65 4.61 11.72 -2.60
N THR A 66 3.50 11.54 -1.86
CA THR A 66 3.52 11.37 -0.40
C THR A 66 3.14 9.93 -0.03
N ILE A 67 3.89 9.32 0.87
CA ILE A 67 3.60 7.97 1.36
C ILE A 67 2.60 8.06 2.52
N TYR A 68 1.49 7.35 2.39
CA TYR A 68 0.49 7.17 3.42
C TYR A 68 0.50 5.72 3.90
N ASN A 69 0.44 5.52 5.22
CA ASN A 69 0.31 4.21 5.83
C ASN A 69 -1.18 3.87 5.91
N ILE A 70 -1.66 3.08 4.96
CA ILE A 70 -3.07 2.71 4.83
C ILE A 70 -3.36 1.52 5.76
N PRO A 71 -4.24 1.67 6.76
CA PRO A 71 -4.55 0.59 7.68
C PRO A 71 -5.41 -0.47 7.00
N ILE A 72 -4.97 -1.72 7.05
CA ILE A 72 -5.66 -2.87 6.46
C ILE A 72 -5.71 -4.04 7.45
N CYS A 73 -6.61 -4.97 7.17
CA CYS A 73 -6.64 -6.28 7.79
C CYS A 73 -6.87 -7.34 6.69
N VAL A 74 -5.98 -8.32 6.64
CA VAL A 74 -6.02 -9.43 5.67
C VAL A 74 -6.35 -10.72 6.42
N TRP A 75 -7.57 -11.22 6.27
CA TRP A 75 -8.01 -12.48 6.84
C TRP A 75 -7.58 -13.65 5.96
N ILE A 76 -6.91 -14.63 6.55
CA ILE A 76 -6.41 -15.81 5.86
C ILE A 76 -7.43 -16.94 6.03
N MET A 77 -7.97 -17.45 4.93
CA MET A 77 -8.99 -18.51 4.96
C MET A 77 -8.39 -19.86 5.35
N LYS A 78 -9.15 -20.74 6.01
CA LYS A 78 -8.67 -22.08 6.44
C LYS A 78 -8.16 -22.95 5.27
N THR A 79 -8.64 -22.66 4.06
CA THR A 79 -8.35 -23.31 2.78
C THR A 79 -7.26 -22.58 1.96
N HIS A 80 -6.68 -21.49 2.50
CA HIS A 80 -5.53 -20.80 1.89
C HIS A 80 -4.39 -21.80 1.62
N PRO A 81 -3.74 -21.77 0.45
CA PRO A 81 -3.78 -20.71 -0.57
C PRO A 81 -4.78 -20.94 -1.70
N TYR A 82 -5.65 -21.95 -1.65
CA TYR A 82 -6.54 -22.24 -2.77
C TYR A 82 -7.74 -21.29 -2.86
N ASP A 83 -8.18 -20.77 -1.72
CA ASP A 83 -9.13 -19.65 -1.65
C ASP A 83 -8.39 -18.34 -1.35
N PRO A 84 -8.84 -17.21 -1.94
CA PRO A 84 -8.26 -15.90 -1.67
C PRO A 84 -8.47 -15.48 -0.20
N PRO A 85 -7.58 -14.62 0.33
CA PRO A 85 -7.83 -13.95 1.60
C PRO A 85 -8.97 -12.93 1.47
N MET A 86 -9.54 -12.52 2.61
CA MET A 86 -10.48 -11.39 2.66
C MET A 86 -9.78 -10.15 3.19
N VAL A 87 -9.81 -9.06 2.42
CA VAL A 87 -9.10 -7.82 2.77
C VAL A 87 -10.09 -6.72 3.14
N PHE A 88 -9.79 -6.00 4.22
CA PHE A 88 -10.53 -4.84 4.67
C PHE A 88 -9.60 -3.67 4.93
N VAL A 89 -10.06 -2.48 4.60
CA VAL A 89 -9.50 -1.20 5.05
C VAL A 89 -10.07 -0.89 6.42
N LYS A 90 -9.19 -0.57 7.38
CA LYS A 90 -9.57 -0.32 8.78
C LYS A 90 -9.29 1.13 9.17
N PRO A 91 -10.18 2.09 8.87
CA PRO A 91 -9.94 3.49 9.21
C PRO A 91 -9.71 3.67 10.72
N THR A 92 -8.77 4.54 11.07
CA THR A 92 -8.63 5.01 12.46
C THR A 92 -9.80 5.94 12.83
N SER A 93 -9.89 6.36 14.09
CA SER A 93 -10.92 7.30 14.55
C SER A 93 -10.95 8.61 13.77
N THR A 94 -9.79 9.04 13.27
CA THR A 94 -9.60 10.27 12.48
C THR A 94 -9.76 10.06 10.97
N MET A 95 -10.00 8.84 10.51
CA MET A 95 -10.19 8.52 9.10
C MET A 95 -11.64 8.13 8.80
N GLN A 96 -11.99 8.22 7.52
CA GLN A 96 -13.24 7.71 6.98
C GLN A 96 -12.96 6.95 5.69
N ILE A 97 -13.69 5.85 5.48
CA ILE A 97 -13.63 5.08 4.23
C ILE A 97 -14.15 5.95 3.09
N LYS A 98 -13.39 5.96 2.00
CA LYS A 98 -13.82 6.46 0.70
C LYS A 98 -14.25 5.23 -0.11
N GLU A 99 -15.56 5.06 -0.27
CA GLU A 99 -16.07 4.05 -1.18
C GLU A 99 -15.61 4.35 -2.61
N GLY A 100 -15.38 3.31 -3.39
CA GLY A 100 -14.86 3.44 -4.75
C GLY A 100 -14.93 2.11 -5.49
N ARG A 101 -14.24 2.06 -6.64
CA ARG A 101 -14.23 0.86 -7.49
C ARG A 101 -13.76 -0.39 -6.74
N ASN A 102 -12.77 -0.22 -5.87
CA ASN A 102 -12.06 -1.34 -5.24
C ASN A 102 -12.43 -1.52 -3.77
N VAL A 103 -13.25 -0.65 -3.18
CA VAL A 103 -13.57 -0.68 -1.74
C VAL A 103 -15.04 -0.30 -1.52
N ASP A 104 -15.77 -1.13 -0.78
CA ASP A 104 -17.16 -0.84 -0.41
C ASP A 104 -17.28 -0.01 0.88
N THR A 105 -18.52 0.34 1.27
CA THR A 105 -18.81 1.15 2.47
C THR A 105 -18.37 0.50 3.78
N SER A 106 -18.23 -0.83 3.81
CA SER A 106 -17.73 -1.56 4.98
C SER A 106 -16.20 -1.59 5.06
N GLY A 107 -15.53 -1.08 4.02
CA GLY A 107 -14.08 -1.13 3.86
C GLY A 107 -13.60 -2.42 3.22
N LYS A 108 -14.49 -3.33 2.81
CA LYS A 108 -14.09 -4.57 2.15
C LYS A 108 -13.52 -4.25 0.77
N VAL A 109 -12.39 -4.87 0.47
CA VAL A 109 -11.66 -4.64 -0.77
C VAL A 109 -12.05 -5.67 -1.82
N TYR A 110 -12.25 -5.21 -3.05
CA TYR A 110 -12.52 -6.00 -4.24
C TYR A 110 -11.46 -5.65 -5.29
N LEU A 111 -10.72 -6.64 -5.74
CA LEU A 111 -9.70 -6.50 -6.78
C LEU A 111 -9.83 -7.66 -7.77
N PRO A 112 -9.55 -7.44 -9.07
CA PRO A 112 -9.42 -8.53 -10.02
C PRO A 112 -8.46 -9.62 -9.54
N TYR A 113 -7.34 -9.24 -8.91
CA TYR A 113 -6.39 -10.20 -8.35
C TYR A 113 -6.98 -11.11 -7.24
N LEU A 114 -7.96 -10.63 -6.47
CA LEU A 114 -8.68 -11.45 -5.49
C LEU A 114 -9.76 -12.32 -6.17
N HIS A 115 -10.38 -11.82 -7.24
CA HIS A 115 -11.38 -12.56 -8.00
C HIS A 115 -10.77 -13.73 -8.78
N ASP A 116 -9.67 -13.47 -9.47
CA ASP A 116 -8.92 -14.43 -10.30
C ASP A 116 -7.85 -15.19 -9.49
N TRP A 117 -7.94 -15.13 -8.16
CA TRP A 117 -6.95 -15.73 -7.27
C TRP A 117 -6.77 -17.22 -7.58
N ARG A 118 -5.53 -17.60 -7.87
CA ARG A 118 -5.21 -18.97 -8.24
C ARG A 118 -3.82 -19.36 -7.75
N TYR A 119 -3.77 -20.32 -6.84
CA TYR A 119 -2.51 -20.92 -6.45
C TYR A 119 -1.93 -21.79 -7.59
N PRO A 120 -0.61 -21.74 -7.88
CA PRO A 120 0.44 -20.96 -7.23
C PRO A 120 0.75 -19.59 -7.86
N GLN A 121 -0.07 -19.11 -8.80
CA GLN A 121 0.14 -17.82 -9.48
C GLN A 121 -0.15 -16.61 -8.58
N SER A 122 -1.03 -16.78 -7.60
CA SER A 122 -1.40 -15.76 -6.61
C SER A 122 -0.82 -16.06 -5.24
N ASP A 123 -0.30 -15.03 -4.57
CA ASP A 123 0.24 -15.11 -3.21
C ASP A 123 -0.02 -13.80 -2.42
N LEU A 124 0.22 -13.84 -1.11
CA LEU A 124 -0.07 -12.69 -0.23
C LEU A 124 0.85 -11.50 -0.51
N PHE A 125 2.10 -11.76 -0.89
CA PHE A 125 3.06 -10.71 -1.19
C PHE A 125 2.62 -9.89 -2.41
N GLY A 126 2.26 -10.57 -3.50
CA GLY A 126 1.72 -9.96 -4.72
C GLY A 126 0.43 -9.18 -4.45
N LEU A 127 -0.49 -9.74 -3.65
CA LEU A 127 -1.70 -9.02 -3.22
C LEU A 127 -1.36 -7.70 -2.50
N LEU A 128 -0.44 -7.72 -1.54
CA LEU A 128 -0.06 -6.52 -0.78
C LEU A 128 0.63 -5.47 -1.66
N GLN A 129 1.42 -5.89 -2.66
CA GLN A 129 1.99 -4.99 -3.65
C GLN A 129 0.92 -4.32 -4.51
N ILE A 130 -0.07 -5.09 -4.98
CA ILE A 130 -1.19 -4.56 -5.77
C ILE A 130 -2.02 -3.59 -4.93
N LEU A 131 -2.27 -3.89 -3.65
CA LEU A 131 -2.96 -2.97 -2.75
C LEU A 131 -2.21 -1.65 -2.58
N ALA A 132 -0.89 -1.69 -2.38
CA ALA A 132 -0.05 -0.51 -2.25
C ALA A 132 -0.11 0.39 -3.51
N LEU A 133 -0.14 -0.21 -4.69
CA LEU A 133 -0.29 0.50 -5.97
C LEU A 133 -1.69 1.10 -6.11
N VAL A 134 -2.73 0.27 -5.98
CA VAL A 134 -4.13 0.69 -6.17
C VAL A 134 -4.52 1.79 -5.20
N PHE A 135 -4.11 1.69 -3.94
CA PHE A 135 -4.37 2.73 -2.93
C PHE A 135 -3.45 3.95 -3.10
N GLY A 136 -2.34 3.83 -3.82
CA GLY A 136 -1.50 4.95 -4.23
C GLY A 136 -2.14 5.77 -5.33
N GLU A 137 -2.90 5.14 -6.24
CA GLU A 137 -3.67 5.81 -7.29
C GLU A 137 -4.99 6.39 -6.75
N ASP A 138 -5.77 5.57 -6.03
CA ASP A 138 -7.06 5.95 -5.46
C ASP A 138 -7.13 5.59 -3.96
N PRO A 139 -6.74 6.52 -3.07
CA PRO A 139 -6.70 6.26 -1.64
C PRO A 139 -8.07 5.84 -1.08
N PRO A 140 -8.17 4.73 -0.33
CA PRO A 140 -9.44 4.18 0.15
C PRO A 140 -9.92 4.84 1.45
N VAL A 141 -9.15 5.78 1.99
CA VAL A 141 -9.49 6.55 3.19
C VAL A 141 -9.14 8.01 2.99
N PHE A 142 -9.86 8.88 3.70
CA PHE A 142 -9.50 10.29 3.86
C PHE A 142 -9.55 10.69 5.33
N SER A 143 -8.84 11.77 5.67
CA SER A 143 -8.86 12.33 7.02
C SER A 143 -10.15 13.11 7.25
N LYS A 144 -10.80 12.89 8.39
CA LYS A 144 -11.89 13.74 8.87
C LYS A 144 -11.29 15.11 9.16
N GLN A 145 -11.73 16.15 8.44
CA GLN A 145 -11.36 17.52 8.80
C GLN A 145 -11.80 17.78 10.25
N SER A 146 -10.88 18.18 11.11
CA SER A 146 -11.22 18.70 12.42
C SER A 146 -11.91 20.04 12.21
N HIS A 147 -13.23 20.05 12.19
CA HIS A 147 -13.98 21.28 12.39
C HIS A 147 -13.68 21.77 13.82
N MET A 148 -12.62 22.58 13.99
CA MET A 148 -12.62 23.53 15.09
C MET A 148 -13.83 24.42 14.84
N ALA A 149 -14.90 24.19 15.60
CA ALA A 149 -16.09 25.01 15.57
C ALA A 149 -15.68 26.48 15.84
N GLN A 150 -15.64 27.31 14.80
CA GLN A 150 -15.73 28.75 14.99
C GLN A 150 -17.15 29.03 15.47
N SER A 151 -17.30 29.21 16.79
CA SER A 151 -18.51 29.76 17.37
C SER A 151 -18.70 31.18 16.86
N LEU A 152 -19.54 31.34 15.82
CA LEU A 152 -20.03 32.62 15.37
C LEU A 152 -21.03 33.14 16.41
N THR A 153 -20.59 34.04 17.30
CA THR A 153 -21.51 34.86 18.10
C THR A 153 -21.99 36.04 17.24
N PRO A 154 -23.30 36.34 17.18
CA PRO A 154 -23.79 37.53 16.49
C PRO A 154 -23.64 38.75 17.42
N ASN A 155 -22.91 39.78 16.98
CA ASN A 155 -22.78 41.03 17.74
C ASN A 155 -23.36 42.22 16.94
N PRO A 156 -24.29 43.01 17.50
CA PRO A 156 -24.68 44.29 16.93
C PRO A 156 -24.05 45.48 17.69
N GLY A 157 -23.28 46.31 16.96
CA GLY A 157 -23.30 47.77 17.13
C GLY A 157 -22.21 48.49 17.95
N THR A 158 -21.57 49.46 17.28
CA THR A 158 -21.02 50.77 17.74
C THR A 158 -19.58 50.93 18.30
N PHE A 159 -18.95 52.01 17.82
CA PHE A 159 -17.53 52.45 17.73
C PHE A 159 -16.99 53.20 19.00
N PRO A 160 -15.80 53.89 19.01
CA PRO A 160 -14.44 53.57 18.55
C PRO A 160 -13.32 53.80 19.62
N HIS A 161 -12.09 53.45 19.23
CA HIS A 161 -10.79 54.05 19.64
C HIS A 161 -9.98 53.42 20.80
N ARG A 162 -8.86 52.75 20.46
CA ARG A 162 -7.51 53.10 20.96
C ARG A 162 -6.41 52.39 20.14
N ARG A 163 -5.38 53.14 19.72
CA ARG A 163 -4.13 52.60 19.18
C ARG A 163 -3.29 51.99 20.31
N SER A 164 -2.66 50.84 20.08
CA SER A 164 -1.26 50.61 20.47
C SER A 164 -0.65 49.48 19.65
N LEU A 165 0.62 49.69 19.34
CA LEU A 165 1.55 48.86 18.58
C LEU A 165 1.61 47.43 19.11
N TYR A 166 1.57 46.43 18.21
CA TYR A 166 2.49 45.30 18.18
C TYR A 166 2.57 44.77 16.75
N SER A 167 3.78 44.83 16.18
CA SER A 167 4.22 43.97 15.09
C SER A 167 4.40 42.57 15.66
N GLY A 168 3.87 41.53 15.00
CA GLY A 168 3.92 40.17 15.55
C GLY A 168 3.43 39.11 14.58
N ALA A 169 4.39 38.63 13.79
CA ALA A 169 4.56 37.27 13.26
C ALA A 169 3.31 36.39 13.00
N SER A 170 3.17 35.99 11.72
CA SER A 170 2.49 34.77 11.31
C SER A 170 2.93 33.59 12.18
N PRO A 171 2.03 32.68 12.63
CA PRO A 171 2.47 31.48 13.31
C PRO A 171 3.20 30.58 12.31
N GLN A 172 4.52 30.60 12.40
CA GLN A 172 5.37 29.52 11.89
C GLN A 172 5.07 28.31 12.76
N TYR A 173 4.49 27.27 12.15
CA TYR A 173 4.46 25.96 12.77
C TYR A 173 5.89 25.44 12.82
N THR A 174 6.48 25.45 14.01
CA THR A 174 7.73 24.78 14.30
C THR A 174 7.48 23.28 14.21
N ASN A 175 8.01 22.65 13.16
CA ASN A 175 8.09 21.20 13.06
C ASN A 175 8.97 20.68 14.19
N SER A 176 8.35 20.13 15.23
CA SER A 176 9.01 19.19 16.11
C SER A 176 9.21 17.89 15.34
N GLU A 177 10.45 17.75 14.88
CA GLU A 177 11.14 16.60 14.32
C GLU A 177 10.60 15.24 14.82
N LEU A 178 9.56 14.72 14.15
CA LEU A 178 9.36 13.29 14.05
C LEU A 178 10.54 12.77 13.24
N LYS A 179 11.49 12.12 13.93
CA LYS A 179 12.54 11.34 13.28
C LYS A 179 11.92 10.54 12.15
N ALA A 180 12.35 10.82 10.92
CA ALA A 180 11.91 10.10 9.74
C ALA A 180 12.00 8.60 10.04
N PRO A 181 10.90 7.83 9.89
CA PRO A 181 11.00 6.39 9.95
C PRO A 181 11.94 5.96 8.80
N VAL A 182 12.74 4.93 9.08
CA VAL A 182 13.70 4.27 8.16
C VAL A 182 13.28 4.47 6.70
N SER A 183 14.14 5.11 5.90
CA SER A 183 13.78 5.63 4.59
C SER A 183 13.10 4.56 3.71
N MET A 184 11.80 4.74 3.47
CA MET A 184 10.97 3.99 2.49
C MET A 184 11.54 4.01 1.05
N GLN A 185 12.54 4.87 0.80
CA GLN A 185 13.39 4.78 -0.39
C GLN A 185 14.00 3.38 -0.50
N GLY A 186 14.45 2.77 0.60
CA GLY A 186 15.01 1.41 0.58
C GLY A 186 14.01 0.35 0.09
N TYR A 187 12.76 0.41 0.55
CA TYR A 187 11.74 -0.58 0.19
C TYR A 187 11.28 -0.51 -1.27
N ASN A 188 10.98 0.70 -1.77
CA ASN A 188 10.66 0.90 -3.19
C ASN A 188 11.87 0.57 -4.08
N LEU A 189 13.08 0.92 -3.62
CA LEU A 189 14.32 0.60 -4.29
C LEU A 189 14.61 -0.90 -4.32
N ASP A 190 14.27 -1.64 -3.26
CA ASP A 190 14.44 -3.09 -3.19
C ASP A 190 13.48 -3.80 -4.16
N ILE A 191 12.19 -3.39 -4.18
CA ILE A 191 11.21 -3.88 -5.16
C ILE A 191 11.65 -3.53 -6.58
N PHE A 192 12.11 -2.29 -6.78
CA PHE A 192 12.61 -1.84 -8.06
C PHE A 192 13.81 -2.68 -8.50
N ARG A 193 14.81 -2.89 -7.64
CA ARG A 193 15.98 -3.75 -7.88
C ARG A 193 15.58 -5.18 -8.22
N GLN A 194 14.66 -5.78 -7.48
CA GLN A 194 14.16 -7.13 -7.74
C GLN A 194 13.41 -7.22 -9.08
N THR A 195 12.59 -6.24 -9.38
CA THR A 195 11.83 -6.16 -10.64
C THR A 195 12.78 -6.01 -11.82
N MET A 196 13.72 -5.07 -11.76
CA MET A 196 14.72 -4.89 -12.81
C MET A 196 15.57 -6.14 -13.02
N LYS A 197 15.95 -6.84 -11.95
CA LYS A 197 16.66 -8.13 -12.04
C LYS A 197 15.86 -9.21 -12.77
N LYS A 198 14.54 -9.26 -12.62
CA LYS A 198 13.66 -10.21 -13.35
C LYS A 198 13.70 -10.00 -14.87
N PHE A 199 13.98 -8.78 -15.32
CA PHE A 199 14.11 -8.42 -16.73
C PHE A 199 15.57 -8.32 -17.21
N ALA A 200 16.53 -8.80 -16.40
CA ALA A 200 17.97 -8.69 -16.68
C ALA A 200 18.44 -7.23 -16.91
N LEU A 201 17.89 -6.31 -16.12
CA LEU A 201 18.25 -4.89 -16.11
C LEU A 201 19.04 -4.48 -14.87
N ASP A 202 19.56 -5.44 -14.09
CA ASP A 202 20.26 -5.19 -12.82
C ASP A 202 21.49 -4.30 -12.99
N GLU A 203 22.21 -4.43 -14.11
CA GLU A 203 23.36 -3.59 -14.45
C GLU A 203 23.00 -2.11 -14.65
N PHE A 204 21.74 -1.81 -15.01
CA PHE A 204 21.26 -0.44 -15.26
C PHE A 204 20.61 0.20 -14.04
N VAL A 205 20.30 -0.57 -12.99
CA VAL A 205 19.55 -0.07 -11.84
C VAL A 205 20.25 1.11 -11.17
N ASN A 206 21.58 1.06 -11.04
CA ASN A 206 22.30 2.15 -10.39
C ASN A 206 22.22 3.44 -11.20
N ILE A 207 22.31 3.36 -12.54
CA ILE A 207 22.14 4.51 -13.44
C ILE A 207 20.74 5.11 -13.29
N LEU A 208 19.71 4.27 -13.27
CA LEU A 208 18.32 4.69 -13.09
C LEU A 208 18.13 5.42 -11.74
N VAL A 209 18.69 4.85 -10.67
CA VAL A 209 18.60 5.40 -9.31
C VAL A 209 19.36 6.72 -9.17
N GLU A 210 20.53 6.83 -9.77
CA GLU A 210 21.31 8.09 -9.83
C GLU A 210 20.53 9.21 -10.53
N HIS A 211 19.69 8.87 -11.50
CA HIS A 211 18.79 9.79 -12.18
C HIS A 211 17.41 9.91 -11.51
N GLY A 212 17.26 9.44 -10.27
CA GLY A 212 16.03 9.60 -9.47
C GLY A 212 14.94 8.57 -9.74
N VAL A 213 15.20 7.56 -10.58
CA VAL A 213 14.27 6.46 -10.87
C VAL A 213 14.51 5.32 -9.88
N GLY A 214 13.81 5.38 -8.75
CA GLY A 214 13.93 4.41 -7.66
C GLY A 214 12.71 3.51 -7.45
N CYS A 215 11.72 3.55 -8.34
CA CYS A 215 10.50 2.74 -8.24
C CYS A 215 9.99 2.29 -9.62
N VAL A 216 9.19 1.23 -9.63
CA VAL A 216 8.65 0.62 -10.86
C VAL A 216 7.73 1.57 -11.62
N GLU A 217 6.94 2.39 -10.91
CA GLU A 217 6.05 3.39 -11.50
C GLU A 217 6.82 4.46 -12.29
N ALA A 218 7.87 5.03 -11.68
CA ALA A 218 8.72 6.03 -12.33
C ALA A 218 9.37 5.44 -13.58
N PHE A 219 9.91 4.22 -13.47
CA PHE A 219 10.50 3.50 -14.62
C PHE A 219 9.50 3.23 -15.73
N CYS A 220 8.28 2.79 -15.39
CA CYS A 220 7.23 2.54 -16.39
C CYS A 220 6.75 3.83 -17.06
N SER A 221 6.89 4.99 -16.42
CA SER A 221 6.50 6.28 -16.97
C SER A 221 7.55 6.89 -17.90
N MET A 222 8.75 6.30 -17.98
CA MET A 222 9.84 6.81 -18.81
C MET A 222 9.60 6.62 -20.30
N THR A 223 10.09 7.59 -21.07
CA THR A 223 10.11 7.59 -22.52
C THR A 223 11.48 7.18 -23.07
N GLU A 224 11.55 6.86 -24.35
CA GLU A 224 12.82 6.57 -25.03
C GLU A 224 13.82 7.73 -24.92
N SER A 225 13.33 8.98 -24.98
CA SER A 225 14.15 10.18 -24.78
C SER A 225 14.68 10.33 -23.36
N ASP A 226 13.94 9.88 -22.34
CA ASP A 226 14.42 9.96 -20.95
C ASP A 226 15.61 9.00 -20.74
N PHE A 227 15.53 7.79 -21.29
CA PHE A 227 16.64 6.84 -21.24
C PHE A 227 17.85 7.29 -22.07
N GLU A 228 17.63 8.00 -23.18
CA GLU A 228 18.71 8.60 -23.97
C GLU A 228 19.50 9.64 -23.18
N GLN A 229 18.80 10.49 -22.42
CA GLN A 229 19.43 11.49 -21.56
C GLN A 229 20.28 10.86 -20.43
N MET A 230 19.99 9.62 -20.06
CA MET A 230 20.76 8.84 -19.08
C MET A 230 21.99 8.13 -19.69
N GLY A 231 22.24 8.30 -20.99
CA GLY A 231 23.40 7.73 -21.68
C GLY A 231 23.25 6.25 -22.05
N LEU A 232 22.03 5.70 -22.06
CA LEU A 232 21.79 4.33 -22.50
C LEU A 232 21.90 4.22 -24.03
N ASP A 233 22.54 3.17 -24.52
CA ASP A 233 22.62 2.88 -25.95
C ASP A 233 21.26 2.41 -26.53
N ILE A 234 21.18 2.24 -27.85
CA ILE A 234 19.94 1.85 -28.54
C ILE A 234 19.40 0.50 -28.04
N GLU A 235 20.27 -0.48 -27.82
CA GLU A 235 19.83 -1.82 -27.39
C GLU A 235 19.35 -1.82 -25.94
N GLN A 236 20.05 -1.08 -25.08
CA GLN A 236 19.70 -0.90 -23.68
C GLN A 236 18.36 -0.18 -23.54
N ARG A 237 18.15 0.92 -24.28
CA ARG A 237 16.86 1.63 -24.33
C ARG A 237 15.73 0.71 -24.76
N ARG A 238 15.94 -0.08 -25.81
CA ARG A 238 14.94 -1.03 -26.29
C ARG A 238 14.58 -2.07 -25.23
N LYS A 239 15.57 -2.60 -24.50
CA LYS A 239 15.34 -3.53 -23.39
C LYS A 239 14.53 -2.88 -22.26
N CYS A 240 14.86 -1.66 -21.86
CA CYS A 240 14.12 -0.93 -20.83
C CYS A 240 12.66 -0.66 -21.23
N ILE A 241 12.42 -0.21 -22.47
CA ILE A 241 11.07 0.03 -22.98
C ILE A 241 10.27 -1.26 -23.07
N LEU A 242 10.86 -2.35 -23.58
CA LEU A 242 10.19 -3.65 -23.63
C LEU A 242 9.87 -4.18 -22.23
N ALA A 243 10.77 -4.03 -21.26
CA ALA A 243 10.51 -4.39 -19.87
C ALA A 243 9.40 -3.54 -19.26
N ALA A 244 9.42 -2.21 -19.46
CA ALA A 244 8.36 -1.32 -19.00
C ALA A 244 6.99 -1.69 -19.62
N GLN A 245 6.98 -2.05 -20.91
CA GLN A 245 5.79 -2.53 -21.59
C GLN A 245 5.30 -3.87 -21.00
N GLN A 246 6.19 -4.85 -20.83
CA GLN A 246 5.83 -6.14 -20.23
C GLN A 246 5.39 -6.04 -18.78
N ILE A 247 5.99 -5.12 -18.01
CA ILE A 247 5.54 -4.81 -16.66
C ILE A 247 4.12 -4.26 -16.75
N LYS A 248 3.89 -3.20 -17.54
CA LYS A 248 2.55 -2.65 -17.77
C LYS A 248 1.58 -3.73 -18.23
N ASP A 249 1.91 -4.54 -19.22
CA ASP A 249 1.05 -5.59 -19.76
C ASP A 249 0.77 -6.69 -18.72
N HIS A 250 1.74 -7.06 -17.88
CA HIS A 250 1.48 -7.97 -16.76
C HIS A 250 0.59 -7.32 -15.68
N PHE A 251 0.62 -6.00 -15.54
CA PHE A 251 -0.29 -5.24 -14.68
C PHE A 251 -1.69 -5.05 -15.33
N PHE A 252 -1.77 -4.82 -16.64
CA PHE A 252 -2.99 -4.59 -17.42
C PHE A 252 -3.74 -5.89 -17.72
N ASN A 253 -3.05 -7.00 -18.03
CA ASN A 253 -3.70 -8.29 -18.25
C ASN A 253 -4.36 -8.83 -16.97
N VAL A 254 -3.85 -8.48 -15.79
CA VAL A 254 -4.51 -8.77 -14.50
C VAL A 254 -5.75 -7.90 -14.26
N LEU A 255 -5.86 -6.75 -14.95
CA LEU A 255 -7.02 -5.85 -14.86
C LEU A 255 -8.05 -6.10 -15.97
N GLU A 256 -7.62 -6.51 -17.18
CA GLU A 256 -8.48 -6.80 -18.33
C GLU A 256 -9.02 -8.24 -18.33
N SER A 257 -8.34 -9.21 -17.71
CA SER A 257 -8.90 -10.58 -17.54
C SER A 257 -10.16 -10.62 -16.69
N GLY A 258 -10.44 -9.58 -15.90
CA GLY A 258 -11.67 -9.40 -15.12
C GLY A 258 -12.81 -8.68 -15.85
N LEU A 259 -12.72 -8.47 -17.17
CA LEU A 259 -13.76 -7.82 -17.99
C LEU A 259 -14.32 -8.69 -19.13
N MET A 260 -14.22 -10.02 -19.04
CA MET A 260 -14.98 -10.93 -19.94
C MET A 260 -15.85 -11.92 -19.18
#